data_AF-A0A6I5N3T0-F1
#
_entry.id   AF-A0A6I5N3T0-F1
#
_cell.length_a   1.000
_cell.length_b   1.000
_cell.length_c   1.000
_cell.angle_alpha   90.00
_cell.angle_beta   90.00
_cell.angle_gamma   90.00
#
_symmetry.space_group_name_H-M   'P 1'
#
loop_
_entity.id
_entity.type
_entity.pdbx_description
1 polymer ?
#
loop_
_entity_poly.entity_id
_entity_poly.type
_entity_poly.pdbx_seq_one_letter_code
_entity_poly.pdbx_strand_id
1 'polypeptide(L)'
;MTRTSSRSSQTATALVDRAKQIISYRTAGYSWSDIRAELGISKQRCHQILQEANMQDALREATVQGKIVNAKRKLQPGDRFGNRVILRLASVEPELWLARCKCGLEQELRRDRLETTTECFECAIKARQTDYSGEVHHWWKVIEPAPQRPGQSRGFYWRCECLGCGKIYERQIGHVRSGRTKSCVHCKGKFEH
;
A
#
# COMPACT_ATOMS: atom_id res chain seq x y z
N MET A 1 -25.87 -1.08 40.46
CA MET A 1 -25.09 -1.58 39.29
C MET A 1 -24.69 -0.41 38.42
N THR A 2 -23.49 0.15 38.62
CA THR A 2 -22.98 1.30 37.85
C THR A 2 -21.57 0.99 37.33
N ARG A 3 -21.50 0.26 36.22
CA ARG A 3 -20.26 -0.05 35.49
C ARG A 3 -20.51 0.05 33.99
N THR A 4 -20.69 1.27 33.48
CA THR A 4 -20.79 1.50 32.03
C THR A 4 -20.02 2.73 31.53
N SER A 5 -19.50 3.59 32.41
CA SER A 5 -18.84 4.84 32.00
C SER A 5 -17.33 4.77 31.77
N SER A 6 -16.65 3.67 32.13
CA SER A 6 -15.17 3.61 32.03
C SER A 6 -14.65 3.25 30.64
N ARG A 7 -15.45 2.57 29.81
CA ARG A 7 -15.00 2.03 28.52
C ARG A 7 -14.99 3.08 27.40
N SER A 8 -15.92 4.05 27.45
CA SER A 8 -15.99 5.16 26.49
C SER A 8 -14.86 6.17 26.66
N SER A 9 -14.44 6.44 27.90
CA SER A 9 -13.32 7.34 28.19
C SER A 9 -11.96 6.76 27.75
N GLN A 10 -11.74 5.45 27.92
CA GLN A 10 -10.49 4.79 27.50
C GLN A 10 -10.27 4.80 25.98
N THR A 11 -11.35 4.66 25.20
CA THR A 11 -11.28 4.73 23.73
C THR A 11 -11.01 6.15 23.22
N ALA A 12 -11.53 7.16 23.92
CA ALA A 12 -11.29 8.57 23.56
C ALA A 12 -9.84 8.99 23.80
N THR A 13 -9.23 8.57 24.92
CA THR A 13 -7.82 8.86 25.22
C THR A 13 -6.88 8.21 24.20
N ALA A 14 -7.09 6.93 23.87
CA ALA A 14 -6.26 6.23 22.90
C ALA A 14 -6.31 6.86 21.49
N LEU A 15 -7.47 7.40 21.11
CA LEU A 15 -7.66 8.09 19.84
C LEU A 15 -6.87 9.42 19.79
N VAL A 16 -6.92 10.21 20.87
CA VAL A 16 -6.18 11.47 20.99
C VAL A 16 -4.67 11.22 21.01
N ASP A 17 -4.20 10.18 21.71
CA ASP A 17 -2.78 9.84 21.74
C ASP A 17 -2.28 9.41 20.36
N ARG A 18 -3.10 8.67 19.61
CA ARG A 18 -2.79 8.30 18.23
C ARG A 18 -2.73 9.51 17.30
N ALA A 19 -3.63 10.47 17.48
CA ALA A 19 -3.62 11.72 16.73
C ALA A 19 -2.38 12.59 17.04
N LYS A 20 -1.98 12.70 18.31
CA LYS A 20 -0.74 13.36 18.74
C LYS A 20 0.49 12.70 18.11
N GLN A 21 0.54 11.38 18.08
CA GLN A 21 1.63 10.64 17.44
C GLN A 21 1.72 10.98 15.95
N ILE A 22 0.60 11.02 15.22
CA ILE A 22 0.57 11.41 13.80
C ILE A 22 1.12 12.84 13.61
N ILE A 23 0.69 13.81 14.42
CA ILE A 23 1.17 15.19 14.33
C ILE A 23 2.68 15.27 14.62
N SER A 24 3.16 14.57 15.65
CA SER A 24 4.59 14.51 15.99
C SER A 24 5.43 14.01 14.81
N TYR A 25 5.01 12.95 14.14
CA TYR A 25 5.68 12.45 12.94
C TYR A 25 5.67 13.48 11.81
N ARG A 26 4.53 14.14 11.57
CA ARG A 26 4.42 15.20 10.54
C ARG A 26 5.34 16.38 10.83
N THR A 27 5.44 16.82 12.09
CA THR A 27 6.36 17.89 12.51
C THR A 27 7.83 17.45 12.47
N ALA A 28 8.11 16.16 12.60
CA ALA A 28 9.45 15.60 12.40
C ALA A 28 9.81 15.40 10.91
N GLY A 29 8.94 15.83 9.99
CA GLY A 29 9.17 15.77 8.54
C GLY A 29 8.83 14.43 7.89
N TYR A 30 8.18 13.50 8.59
CA TYR A 30 7.77 12.22 8.01
C TYR A 30 6.64 12.45 7.00
N SER A 31 6.79 11.86 5.81
CA SER A 31 5.73 11.80 4.82
C SER A 31 4.58 10.89 5.29
N TRP A 32 3.43 10.99 4.63
CA TRP A 32 2.32 10.06 4.88
C TRP A 32 2.69 8.60 4.58
N SER A 33 3.61 8.37 3.66
CA SER A 33 4.13 7.03 3.35
C SER A 33 4.97 6.49 4.50
N ASP A 34 5.80 7.33 5.12
CA ASP A 34 6.63 6.93 6.27
C ASP A 34 5.76 6.63 7.48
N ILE A 35 4.75 7.47 7.76
CA ILE A 35 3.77 7.23 8.83
C ILE A 35 3.02 5.91 8.60
N ARG A 36 2.70 5.58 7.35
CA ARG A 36 2.09 4.29 7.01
C ARG A 36 3.03 3.12 7.29
N ALA A 37 4.30 3.24 6.93
CA ALA A 37 5.29 2.19 7.17
C ALA A 37 5.53 1.97 8.67
N GLU A 38 5.62 3.05 9.45
CA GLU A 38 5.93 3.01 10.88
C GLU A 38 4.72 2.64 11.74
N LEU A 39 3.56 3.24 11.47
CA LEU A 39 2.36 3.06 12.30
C LEU A 39 1.38 2.01 11.75
N GLY A 40 1.59 1.53 10.51
CA GLY A 40 0.66 0.65 9.82
C GLY A 40 -0.65 1.32 9.39
N ILE A 41 -0.73 2.66 9.41
CA ILE A 41 -1.97 3.42 9.18
C ILE A 41 -1.96 4.02 7.76
N SER A 42 -3.02 3.82 6.99
CA SER A 42 -3.14 4.49 5.69
C SER A 42 -3.27 6.01 5.84
N LYS A 43 -2.89 6.77 4.81
CA LYS A 43 -3.08 8.24 4.80
C LYS A 43 -4.53 8.63 5.10
N GLN A 44 -5.50 7.94 4.49
CA GLN A 44 -6.92 8.19 4.71
C GLN A 44 -7.32 7.96 6.17
N ARG A 45 -6.85 6.87 6.77
CA ARG A 45 -7.13 6.59 8.19
C ARG A 45 -6.43 7.59 9.12
N CYS A 46 -5.26 8.12 8.76
CA CYS A 46 -4.63 9.21 9.53
C CYS A 46 -5.51 10.47 9.54
N HIS A 47 -6.05 10.88 8.39
CA HIS A 47 -6.98 12.02 8.32
C HIS A 47 -8.25 11.77 9.14
N GLN A 48 -8.79 10.56 9.09
CA GLN A 48 -9.95 10.18 9.86
C GLN A 48 -9.68 10.23 11.37
N ILE A 49 -8.55 9.69 11.85
CA ILE A 49 -8.15 9.76 13.26
C ILE A 49 -8.02 11.21 13.73
N LEU A 50 -7.39 12.08 12.93
CA LEU A 50 -7.25 13.50 13.26
C LEU A 50 -8.61 14.21 13.32
N GLN A 51 -9.56 13.82 12.47
CA GLN A 51 -10.91 14.34 12.49
C GLN A 51 -11.68 13.87 13.73
N GLU A 52 -11.68 12.56 14.01
CA GLU A 52 -12.35 11.96 15.17
C GLU A 52 -11.77 12.50 16.50
N ALA A 53 -10.48 12.84 16.54
CA ALA A 53 -9.80 13.43 17.70
C ALA A 53 -9.93 14.97 17.78
N ASN A 54 -10.59 15.63 16.83
CA ASN A 54 -10.67 17.09 16.71
C ASN A 54 -9.29 17.80 16.70
N MET A 55 -8.29 17.18 16.04
CA MET A 55 -6.91 17.67 15.96
C MET A 55 -6.50 18.14 14.56
N GLN A 56 -7.46 18.36 13.65
CA GLN A 56 -7.16 18.86 12.30
C GLN A 56 -6.55 20.26 12.33
N ASP A 57 -7.00 21.12 13.24
CA ASP A 57 -6.50 22.50 13.35
C ASP A 57 -5.08 22.54 13.92
N ALA A 58 -4.73 21.64 14.84
CA ALA A 58 -3.35 21.50 15.31
C ALA A 58 -2.38 21.12 14.17
N LEU A 59 -2.81 20.27 13.23
CA LEU A 59 -2.01 19.96 12.04
C LEU A 59 -1.90 21.16 11.09
N ARG A 60 -2.99 21.92 10.90
CA ARG A 60 -2.99 23.14 10.07
C ARG A 60 -2.08 24.21 10.68
N GLU A 61 -2.18 24.45 11.98
CA GLU A 61 -1.36 25.42 12.70
C GLU A 61 0.13 25.08 12.63
N ALA A 62 0.49 23.80 12.81
CA ALA A 62 1.86 23.33 12.63
C ALA A 62 2.37 23.53 11.19
N THR A 63 1.48 23.46 10.19
CA THR A 63 1.82 23.74 8.79
C THR A 63 2.04 25.24 8.56
N VAL A 64 1.14 26.09 9.07
CA VAL A 64 1.22 27.55 8.94
C VAL A 64 2.44 28.12 9.66
N GLN A 65 2.80 27.57 10.82
CA GLN A 65 4.01 27.93 11.58
C GLN A 65 5.31 27.44 10.94
N GLY A 66 5.26 26.80 9.77
CA GLY A 66 6.44 26.25 9.09
C GLY A 66 7.08 25.07 9.81
N LYS A 67 6.45 24.52 10.86
CA LYS A 67 6.92 23.33 11.58
C LYS A 67 6.74 22.05 10.76
N ILE A 68 5.87 22.10 9.75
CA ILE A 68 5.75 21.08 8.71
C ILE A 68 6.31 21.68 7.42
N VAL A 69 7.63 21.75 7.35
CA VAL A 69 8.34 22.05 6.10
C VAL A 69 8.30 20.81 5.20
N ASN A 70 8.00 20.99 3.90
CA ASN A 70 8.23 19.97 2.86
C ASN A 70 9.75 19.73 2.62
N ALA A 71 10.60 20.01 3.61
CA ALA A 71 12.00 19.65 3.60
C ALA A 71 12.09 18.13 3.70
N LYS A 72 12.69 17.51 2.68
CA LYS A 72 12.90 16.07 2.66
C LYS A 72 13.75 15.68 3.88
N ARG A 73 13.17 14.95 4.83
CA ARG A 73 13.85 14.43 6.03
C ARG A 73 15.19 13.81 5.63
N LYS A 74 16.27 14.11 6.36
CA LYS A 74 17.58 13.49 6.11
C LYS A 74 17.47 11.98 6.39
N LEU A 75 17.89 11.16 5.42
CA LEU A 75 17.90 9.70 5.57
C LEU A 75 18.97 9.27 6.57
N GLN A 76 18.69 8.21 7.33
CA GLN A 76 19.60 7.65 8.32
C GLN A 76 19.61 6.12 8.25
N PRO A 77 20.73 5.47 8.62
CA PRO A 77 20.75 4.03 8.89
C PRO A 77 19.61 3.62 9.83
N GLY A 78 18.92 2.54 9.51
CA GLY A 78 17.75 2.04 10.24
C GLY A 78 16.41 2.54 9.69
N ASP A 79 16.37 3.60 8.88
CA ASP A 79 15.12 4.05 8.26
C ASP A 79 14.49 2.96 7.39
N ARG A 80 13.15 2.89 7.39
CA ARG A 80 12.39 1.89 6.63
C ARG A 80 11.63 2.50 5.47
N PHE A 81 11.72 1.84 4.33
CA PHE A 81 11.01 2.19 3.10
C PHE A 81 10.32 0.95 2.53
N GLY A 82 9.04 0.80 2.87
CA GLY A 82 8.29 -0.43 2.62
C GLY A 82 8.95 -1.63 3.29
N ASN A 83 9.33 -2.63 2.49
CA ASN A 83 10.00 -3.86 2.91
C ASN A 83 11.53 -3.72 2.99
N ARG A 84 12.07 -2.50 2.95
CA ARG A 84 13.52 -2.25 3.00
C ARG A 84 13.92 -1.51 4.26
N VAL A 85 15.14 -1.76 4.72
CA VAL A 85 15.82 -1.01 5.77
C VAL A 85 17.10 -0.39 5.20
N ILE A 86 17.35 0.89 5.48
CA ILE A 86 18.59 1.57 5.12
C ILE A 86 19.71 1.07 6.01
N LEU A 87 20.82 0.64 5.40
CA LEU A 87 22.00 0.18 6.12
C LEU A 87 23.01 1.30 6.29
N ARG A 88 23.32 2.02 5.20
CA ARG A 88 24.29 3.13 5.19
C ARG A 88 24.21 3.95 3.90
N LEU A 89 24.85 5.11 3.90
CA LEU A 89 25.17 5.83 2.68
C LEU A 89 26.24 5.03 1.90
N ALA A 90 25.96 4.76 0.62
CA ALA A 90 26.83 4.03 -0.28
C ALA A 90 27.71 4.98 -1.11
N SER A 91 27.12 6.05 -1.64
CA SER A 91 27.83 7.13 -2.34
C SER A 91 27.17 8.48 -2.04
N VAL A 92 27.97 9.54 -2.00
CA VAL A 92 27.50 10.93 -1.83
C VAL A 92 27.08 11.53 -3.17
N GLU A 93 27.83 11.24 -4.23
CA GLU A 93 27.59 11.77 -5.57
C GLU A 93 27.72 10.64 -6.62
N PRO A 94 26.59 10.12 -7.14
CA PRO A 94 25.22 10.43 -6.75
C PRO A 94 24.87 9.92 -5.34
N GLU A 95 23.92 10.59 -4.66
CA GLU A 95 23.45 10.16 -3.33
C GLU A 95 22.75 8.78 -3.43
N LEU A 96 23.49 7.73 -3.09
CA LEU A 96 23.03 6.34 -3.11
C LEU A 96 23.06 5.78 -1.69
N TRP A 97 21.98 5.10 -1.32
CA TRP A 97 21.83 4.46 -0.04
C TRP A 97 21.80 2.96 -0.22
N LEU A 98 22.63 2.25 0.54
CA LEU A 98 22.57 0.80 0.61
C LEU A 98 21.37 0.41 1.47
N ALA A 99 20.42 -0.31 0.88
CA ALA A 99 19.21 -0.76 1.55
C ALA A 99 19.07 -2.29 1.42
N ARG A 100 18.67 -2.94 2.51
CA ARG A 100 18.38 -4.38 2.53
C ARG A 100 16.88 -4.63 2.52
N CYS A 101 16.41 -5.41 1.55
CA CYS A 101 15.02 -5.87 1.48
C CYS A 101 14.75 -7.00 2.50
N LYS A 102 13.48 -7.22 2.86
CA LYS A 102 13.05 -8.32 3.71
C LYS A 102 13.49 -9.70 3.22
N CYS A 103 13.68 -9.86 1.91
CA CYS A 103 14.17 -11.11 1.32
C CYS A 103 15.70 -11.29 1.44
N GLY A 104 16.39 -10.36 2.08
CA GLY A 104 17.85 -10.36 2.24
C GLY A 104 18.61 -9.63 1.14
N LEU A 105 17.98 -9.29 0.00
CA LEU A 105 18.66 -8.63 -1.11
C LEU A 105 19.08 -7.21 -0.74
N GLU A 106 20.36 -6.90 -0.92
CA GLU A 106 20.93 -5.56 -0.75
C GLU A 106 21.04 -4.84 -2.09
N GLN A 107 20.66 -3.56 -2.11
CA GLN A 107 20.68 -2.73 -3.31
C GLN A 107 21.07 -1.30 -2.97
N GLU A 108 21.86 -0.68 -3.85
CA GLU A 108 22.12 0.75 -3.80
C GLU A 108 21.00 1.50 -4.53
N LEU A 109 20.31 2.37 -3.80
CA LEU A 109 19.13 3.07 -4.29
C LEU A 109 19.25 4.56 -4.02
N ARG A 110 18.81 5.35 -4.99
CA ARG A 110 18.53 6.77 -4.76
C ARG A 110 17.29 6.93 -3.87
N ARG A 111 17.20 8.08 -3.20
CA ARG A 111 16.07 8.45 -2.35
C ARG A 111 14.71 8.32 -3.05
N ASP A 112 14.58 8.81 -4.28
CA ASP A 112 13.34 8.75 -5.05
C ASP A 112 12.87 7.30 -5.29
N ARG A 113 13.80 6.37 -5.50
CA ARG A 113 13.48 4.94 -5.63
C ARG A 113 13.07 4.30 -4.32
N LEU A 114 13.65 4.71 -3.20
CA LEU A 114 13.22 4.29 -1.87
C LEU A 114 11.80 4.77 -1.55
N GLU A 115 11.47 6.02 -1.90
CA GLU A 115 10.15 6.62 -1.67
C GLU A 115 9.04 6.04 -2.57
N THR A 116 9.39 5.65 -3.81
CA THR A 116 8.39 5.20 -4.81
C THR A 116 8.19 3.70 -4.87
N THR A 117 9.10 2.89 -4.29
CA THR A 117 9.02 1.43 -4.38
C THR A 117 9.01 0.79 -2.99
N THR A 118 8.11 -0.16 -2.78
CA THR A 118 7.92 -0.81 -1.47
C THR A 118 8.73 -2.08 -1.30
N GLU A 119 9.37 -2.60 -2.34
CA GLU A 119 10.09 -3.88 -2.31
C GLU A 119 11.13 -3.96 -3.42
N CYS A 120 12.09 -4.89 -3.28
CA CYS A 120 13.09 -5.14 -4.31
C CYS A 120 12.47 -5.70 -5.59
N PHE A 121 13.20 -5.54 -6.70
CA PHE A 121 12.77 -6.00 -8.01
C PHE A 121 12.41 -7.50 -8.03
N GLU A 122 13.19 -8.35 -7.35
CA GLU A 122 12.91 -9.77 -7.27
C GLU A 122 11.62 -10.09 -6.51
N CYS A 123 11.39 -9.44 -5.36
CA CYS A 123 10.14 -9.60 -4.62
C CYS A 123 8.95 -9.13 -5.46
N ALA A 124 9.09 -8.01 -6.16
CA ALA A 124 8.07 -7.50 -7.06
C ALA A 124 7.78 -8.47 -8.22
N ILE A 125 8.80 -9.13 -8.79
CA ILE A 125 8.61 -10.16 -9.82
C ILE A 125 7.92 -11.39 -9.23
N LYS A 126 8.39 -11.91 -8.09
CA LYS A 126 7.81 -13.09 -7.43
C LYS A 126 6.34 -12.84 -7.08
N ALA A 127 6.02 -11.64 -6.59
CA ALA A 127 4.64 -11.22 -6.34
C ALA A 127 3.79 -11.09 -7.61
N ARG A 128 4.42 -10.92 -8.79
CA ARG A 128 3.73 -10.91 -10.10
C ARG A 128 3.60 -12.31 -10.71
N GLN A 129 4.44 -13.26 -10.30
CA GLN A 129 4.40 -14.66 -10.73
C GLN A 129 3.54 -15.54 -9.80
N THR A 130 2.59 -14.94 -9.08
CA THR A 130 1.60 -15.73 -8.33
C THR A 130 0.79 -16.56 -9.32
N ASP A 131 0.71 -17.86 -9.06
CA ASP A 131 -0.21 -18.73 -9.76
C ASP A 131 -1.62 -18.50 -9.22
N TYR A 132 -2.53 -18.09 -10.10
CA TYR A 132 -3.93 -17.82 -9.77
C TYR A 132 -4.85 -18.97 -10.22
N SER A 133 -4.29 -20.07 -10.76
CA SER A 133 -5.05 -21.21 -11.24
C SER A 133 -5.98 -21.77 -10.15
N GLY A 134 -7.25 -21.95 -10.48
CA GLY A 134 -8.27 -22.45 -9.57
C GLY A 134 -8.95 -21.39 -8.70
N GLU A 135 -8.42 -20.15 -8.63
CA GLU A 135 -9.10 -19.08 -7.88
C GLU A 135 -10.43 -18.68 -8.54
N VAL A 136 -11.42 -18.36 -7.71
CA VAL A 136 -12.73 -17.86 -8.16
C VAL A 136 -12.92 -16.43 -7.67
N HIS A 137 -13.20 -15.52 -8.60
CA HIS A 137 -13.47 -14.11 -8.34
C HIS A 137 -14.76 -13.71 -9.06
N HIS A 138 -15.80 -13.36 -8.32
CA HIS A 138 -17.13 -13.12 -8.89
C HIS A 138 -17.58 -14.30 -9.77
N TRP A 139 -17.93 -14.06 -11.04
CA TRP A 139 -18.35 -15.09 -11.99
C TRP A 139 -17.21 -15.60 -12.87
N TRP A 140 -15.97 -15.49 -12.40
CA TRP A 140 -14.78 -15.96 -13.10
C TRP A 140 -14.06 -17.03 -12.28
N LYS A 141 -13.82 -18.19 -12.90
CA LYS A 141 -12.85 -19.18 -12.43
C LYS A 141 -11.59 -19.06 -13.26
N VAL A 142 -10.45 -18.82 -12.61
CA VAL A 142 -9.16 -18.71 -13.27
C VAL A 142 -8.64 -20.11 -13.59
N ILE A 143 -8.23 -20.36 -14.84
CA ILE A 143 -7.80 -21.69 -15.30
C ILE A 143 -6.27 -21.75 -15.37
N GLU A 144 -5.67 -20.92 -16.23
CA GLU A 144 -4.25 -20.96 -16.55
C GLU A 144 -3.77 -19.61 -17.12
N PRO A 145 -2.45 -19.34 -17.15
CA PRO A 145 -1.92 -18.18 -17.84
C PRO A 145 -2.29 -18.17 -19.33
N ALA A 146 -2.67 -17.02 -19.86
CA ALA A 146 -2.93 -16.89 -21.30
C ALA A 146 -1.61 -16.89 -22.10
N PRO A 147 -1.62 -17.30 -23.38
CA PRO A 147 -0.44 -17.24 -24.24
C PRO A 147 0.15 -15.83 -24.31
N GLN A 148 1.47 -15.73 -24.20
CA GLN A 148 2.17 -14.46 -24.25
C GLN A 148 2.10 -13.85 -25.65
N ARG A 149 1.54 -12.64 -25.78
CA ARG A 149 1.54 -11.89 -27.05
C ARG A 149 2.61 -10.79 -27.06
N PRO A 150 3.17 -10.44 -28.25
CA PRO A 150 4.04 -9.27 -28.38
C PRO A 150 3.34 -8.01 -27.86
N GLY A 151 4.05 -7.21 -27.06
CA GLY A 151 3.50 -5.98 -26.47
C GLY A 151 2.62 -6.17 -25.22
N GLN A 152 2.27 -7.40 -24.83
CA GLN A 152 1.60 -7.65 -23.55
C GLN A 152 2.63 -7.85 -22.43
N SER A 153 2.34 -7.33 -21.23
CA SER A 153 3.15 -7.63 -20.06
C SER A 153 2.96 -9.08 -19.62
N ARG A 154 4.07 -9.82 -19.39
CA ARG A 154 4.04 -11.23 -18.94
C ARG A 154 3.22 -11.40 -17.66
N GLY A 155 2.36 -12.42 -17.62
CA GLY A 155 1.58 -12.82 -16.44
C GLY A 155 0.36 -11.96 -16.13
N PHE A 156 0.05 -10.94 -16.95
CA PHE A 156 -1.12 -10.09 -16.72
C PHE A 156 -2.42 -10.72 -17.22
N TYR A 157 -2.37 -11.53 -18.28
CA TYR A 157 -3.56 -12.15 -18.88
C TYR A 157 -3.66 -13.63 -18.53
N TRP A 158 -4.87 -14.03 -18.17
CA TRP A 158 -5.22 -15.38 -17.75
C TRP A 158 -6.46 -15.84 -18.51
N ARG A 159 -6.53 -17.13 -18.79
CA ARG A 159 -7.76 -17.77 -19.29
C ARG A 159 -8.68 -17.99 -18.10
N CYS A 160 -9.85 -17.38 -18.16
CA CYS A 160 -10.86 -17.48 -17.13
C CYS A 160 -12.14 -18.07 -17.72
N GLU A 161 -12.73 -19.04 -17.03
CA GLU A 161 -14.04 -19.58 -17.33
C GLU A 161 -15.12 -18.72 -16.70
N CYS A 162 -16.13 -18.33 -17.48
CA CYS A 162 -17.30 -17.67 -16.93
C CYS A 162 -18.23 -18.69 -16.28
N LEU A 163 -18.43 -18.60 -14.96
CA LEU A 163 -19.28 -19.54 -14.21
C LEU A 163 -20.77 -19.48 -14.61
N GLY A 164 -21.21 -18.40 -15.28
CA GLY A 164 -22.58 -18.27 -15.76
C GLY A 164 -22.87 -18.92 -17.12
N CYS A 165 -21.85 -19.12 -17.98
CA CYS A 165 -22.06 -19.69 -19.32
C CYS A 165 -21.01 -20.71 -19.76
N GLY A 166 -20.03 -21.05 -18.91
CA GLY A 166 -18.94 -22.00 -19.19
C GLY A 166 -17.92 -21.54 -20.24
N LYS A 167 -18.10 -20.37 -20.87
CA LYS A 167 -17.19 -19.90 -21.92
C LYS A 167 -15.88 -19.37 -21.33
N ILE A 168 -14.77 -19.67 -22.01
CA ILE A 168 -13.43 -19.23 -21.63
C ILE A 168 -13.10 -17.89 -22.29
N TYR A 169 -12.55 -16.97 -21.50
CA TYR A 169 -12.13 -15.64 -21.93
C TYR A 169 -10.73 -15.32 -21.42
N GLU A 170 -9.95 -14.62 -22.24
CA GLU A 170 -8.70 -14.02 -21.77
C GLU A 170 -8.99 -12.71 -21.05
N ARG A 171 -8.52 -12.58 -19.81
CA ARG A 171 -8.75 -11.42 -18.95
C ARG A 171 -7.51 -11.03 -18.19
N GLN A 172 -7.38 -9.73 -17.94
CA GLN A 172 -6.34 -9.26 -17.03
C GLN A 172 -6.66 -9.70 -15.61
N ILE A 173 -5.75 -10.40 -14.94
CA ILE A 173 -5.98 -10.92 -13.59
C ILE A 173 -6.26 -9.81 -12.58
N GLY A 174 -5.59 -8.66 -12.73
CA GLY A 174 -5.86 -7.48 -11.90
C GLY A 174 -7.31 -6.98 -12.01
N HIS A 175 -7.93 -7.05 -13.19
CA HIS A 175 -9.33 -6.66 -13.39
C HIS A 175 -10.32 -7.70 -12.84
N VAL A 176 -9.98 -8.98 -12.93
CA VAL A 176 -10.77 -10.08 -12.37
C VAL A 176 -10.79 -9.96 -10.84
N ARG A 177 -9.61 -9.85 -10.21
CA ARG A 177 -9.46 -9.73 -8.75
C ARG A 177 -10.05 -8.46 -8.16
N SER A 178 -9.94 -7.33 -8.86
CA SER A 178 -10.52 -6.06 -8.39
C SER A 178 -12.02 -5.93 -8.66
N GLY A 179 -12.63 -6.88 -9.36
CA GLY A 179 -14.05 -6.81 -9.73
C GLY A 179 -14.38 -5.81 -10.83
N ARG A 180 -13.38 -5.22 -11.49
CA ARG A 180 -13.59 -4.37 -12.68
C ARG A 180 -14.22 -5.15 -13.84
N THR A 181 -14.02 -6.47 -13.87
CA THR A 181 -14.79 -7.40 -14.70
C THR A 181 -15.40 -8.48 -13.81
N LYS A 182 -16.72 -8.40 -13.57
CA LYS A 182 -17.44 -9.37 -12.73
C LYS A 182 -17.94 -10.60 -13.48
N SER A 183 -18.19 -10.46 -14.79
CA SER A 183 -18.77 -11.51 -15.64
C SER A 183 -18.38 -11.30 -17.11
N CYS A 184 -18.66 -12.31 -17.94
CA CYS A 184 -18.52 -12.15 -19.39
C CYS A 184 -19.56 -11.18 -19.96
N VAL A 185 -19.31 -10.67 -21.17
CA VAL A 185 -20.22 -9.73 -21.85
C VAL A 185 -21.62 -10.30 -22.07
N HIS A 186 -21.73 -11.61 -22.28
CA HIS A 186 -23.01 -12.30 -22.50
C HIS A 186 -23.81 -12.54 -21.21
N CYS A 187 -23.14 -12.54 -20.06
CA CYS A 187 -23.75 -12.73 -18.74
C CYS A 187 -23.86 -11.41 -17.96
N LYS A 188 -23.41 -10.30 -18.55
CA LYS A 188 -23.46 -8.98 -17.91
C LYS A 188 -24.91 -8.59 -17.62
N GLY A 189 -25.19 -8.17 -16.39
CA GLY A 189 -26.53 -7.77 -15.94
C GLY A 189 -27.48 -8.92 -15.57
N LYS A 190 -27.10 -10.19 -15.78
CA LYS A 190 -27.95 -11.35 -15.40
C LYS A 190 -27.80 -11.78 -13.94
N PHE A 191 -26.77 -11.26 -13.27
CA PHE A 191 -26.34 -11.72 -11.95
C PHE A 191 -25.90 -10.57 -11.02
N GLU A 192 -26.41 -9.35 -11.26
CA GLU A 192 -26.23 -8.23 -10.33
C GLU A 192 -27.33 -8.30 -9.26
N HIS A 193 -26.99 -8.93 -8.13
CA HIS A 193 -27.70 -8.79 -6.85
C HIS A 193 -26.73 -8.20 -5.83
#